data_AF-A0A0G1TTA0-F1
#
_entry.id   AF-A0A0G1TTA0-F1
#
_cell.length_a   1.000
_cell.length_b   1.000
_cell.length_c   1.000
_cell.angle_alpha   90.00
_cell.angle_beta   90.00
_cell.angle_gamma   90.00
#
_symmetry.space_group_name_H-M   'P 1'
#
loop_
_entity.id
_entity.type
_entity.pdbx_description
1 polymer ?
#
loop_
_entity_poly.entity_id
_entity_poly.type
_entity_poly.pdbx_seq_one_letter_code
_entity_poly.pdbx_strand_id
1 'polypeptide(L)' 'MFDFVKNIGLPEIIIIGVLLLVFFGGAKVKELSRGLGESAKEVKKIKKELTEEGGASQDHA' A
#
# COMPACT_ATOMS: atom_id res chain seq x y z
N MET A 1 -22.49 0.20 -10.98
CA MET A 1 -22.06 1.63 -11.02
C MET A 1 -20.56 1.77 -11.23
N PHE A 2 -19.73 0.88 -10.68
CA PHE A 2 -18.29 0.83 -10.95
C PHE A 2 -17.88 -0.08 -12.12
N ASP A 3 -18.85 -0.64 -12.85
CA ASP A 3 -18.62 -1.52 -14.01
C ASP A 3 -17.86 -0.86 -15.15
N PHE A 4 -17.89 0.49 -15.22
CA PHE A 4 -17.05 1.27 -16.11
C PHE A 4 -15.58 0.91 -15.90
N VAL A 5 -15.11 0.87 -14.64
CA VAL A 5 -13.71 0.61 -14.27
C VAL A 5 -13.22 -0.78 -14.67
N LYS A 6 -14.10 -1.79 -14.71
CA LYS A 6 -13.73 -3.16 -15.12
C LYS A 6 -13.41 -3.29 -16.61
N ASN A 7 -13.94 -2.38 -17.44
CA ASN A 7 -13.70 -2.36 -18.89
C ASN A 7 -12.65 -1.33 -19.31
N ILE A 8 -12.01 -0.64 -18.35
CA ILE A 8 -10.96 0.36 -18.61
C ILE A 8 -9.64 -0.40 -18.82
N GLY A 9 -9.05 -0.23 -20.00
CA GLY A 9 -7.73 -0.75 -20.32
C GLY A 9 -6.61 0.02 -19.63
N LEU A 10 -5.39 -0.51 -19.74
CA LEU A 10 -4.19 0.14 -19.25
C LEU A 10 -4.02 1.59 -19.75
N PRO A 11 -4.28 1.91 -21.04
CA PRO A 11 -4.19 3.28 -21.54
C PRO A 11 -5.13 4.26 -20.82
N GLU A 12 -6.38 3.87 -20.62
CA GLU A 12 -7.38 4.73 -19.99
C GLU A 12 -7.11 4.92 -18.48
N ILE A 13 -6.58 3.88 -17.79
CA ILE A 13 -6.10 4.02 -16.40
C ILE A 13 -4.98 5.06 -16.31
N ILE A 14 -4.05 5.08 -17.27
CA ILE A 14 -2.96 6.07 -17.29
C ILE A 14 -3.51 7.47 -17.46
N ILE A 15 -4.48 7.68 -18.36
CA ILE A 15 -5.12 9.00 -18.55
C ILE A 15 -5.78 9.48 -17.26
N ILE A 16 -6.52 8.61 -16.57
CA ILE A 16 -7.15 8.93 -15.28
C ILE A 16 -6.06 9.24 -14.23
N GLY A 17 -4.99 8.44 -14.19
CA GLY A 17 -3.85 8.67 -13.29
C GLY A 17 -3.18 10.02 -13.53
N VAL A 18 -3.02 10.44 -14.78
CA VAL A 18 -2.47 11.76 -15.15
C VAL A 18 -3.43 12.88 -14.73
N LEU A 19 -4.73 12.73 -14.94
CA LEU A 19 -5.75 13.68 -14.45
C LEU A 19 -5.65 13.86 -12.93
N LEU A 20 -5.63 12.76 -12.19
CA LEU A 20 -5.44 12.79 -10.74
C LEU A 20 -4.09 13.44 -10.36
N LEU A 21 -3.02 13.14 -11.09
CA LEU A 21 -1.71 13.76 -10.86
C LEU A 21 -1.72 15.27 -11.10
N VAL A 22 -2.51 15.78 -12.05
CA VAL A 22 -2.66 17.22 -12.28
C VAL A 22 -3.47 17.89 -11.16
N PHE A 23 -4.57 17.27 -10.72
CA PHE A 23 -5.40 17.83 -9.64
C PHE A 23 -4.70 17.81 -8.28
N PHE A 24 -4.06 16.69 -7.93
CA PHE A 24 -3.40 16.52 -6.63
C PHE A 24 -1.94 16.98 -6.65
N GLY A 25 -1.32 17.04 -7.83
CA GLY A 25 0.12 17.25 -7.97
C GLY A 25 0.93 16.00 -7.59
N GLY A 26 2.11 15.85 -8.20
CA GLY A 26 3.04 14.77 -7.84
C GLY A 26 3.51 14.82 -6.38
N ALA A 27 3.55 16.02 -5.77
CA ALA A 27 3.96 16.18 -4.39
C ALA A 27 3.00 15.47 -3.40
N LYS A 28 1.68 15.62 -3.56
CA LYS A 28 0.71 15.01 -2.65
C LYS A 28 0.63 13.50 -2.79
N VAL A 29 0.70 12.99 -4.02
CA VAL A 29 0.79 11.53 -4.26
C VAL A 29 2.08 10.96 -3.62
N LYS A 30 3.20 11.68 -3.72
CA LYS A 30 4.47 11.28 -3.09
C LYS A 30 4.43 11.35 -1.57
N GLU A 31 3.78 12.34 -0.98
CA GLU A 31 3.62 12.48 0.47
C GLU A 31 2.75 11.34 1.03
N LEU A 32 1.61 11.06 0.39
CA LEU A 32 0.71 9.96 0.76
C LEU A 32 1.39 8.59 0.61
N SER A 33 2.10 8.35 -0.50
CA SER A 33 2.81 7.08 -0.72
C SER A 33 3.96 6.87 0.27
N ARG A 34 4.68 7.94 0.65
CA ARG A 34 5.69 7.85 1.72
C ARG A 34 5.05 7.48 3.05
N GLY A 35 4.00 8.18 3.47
CA GLY A 35 3.30 7.89 4.74
C GLY A 35 2.68 6.48 4.79
N LEU A 36 2.03 6.05 3.70
CA LEU A 36 1.51 4.69 3.56
C LEU A 36 2.63 3.64 3.54
N GLY A 37 3.76 3.94 2.90
CA GLY A 37 4.92 3.05 2.83
C GLY A 37 5.58 2.85 4.19
N GLU A 38 5.74 3.91 4.98
CA GLU A 38 6.25 3.81 6.35
C GLU A 38 5.29 3.03 7.25
N SER A 39 3.98 3.32 7.17
CA SER A 39 2.94 2.58 7.90
C SER A 39 2.96 1.09 7.54
N ALA A 40 3.05 0.76 6.24
CA ALA A 40 3.12 -0.63 5.78
C ALA A 40 4.40 -1.34 6.23
N LYS A 41 5.53 -0.61 6.31
CA LYS A 41 6.81 -1.14 6.81
C LYS A 41 6.72 -1.48 8.30
N GLU A 42 6.13 -0.61 9.11
CA GLU A 42 5.93 -0.83 10.54
C GLU A 42 4.97 -1.98 10.80
N VAL A 43 3.85 -2.04 10.06
CA VAL A 43 2.91 -3.18 10.12
C VAL A 43 3.60 -4.51 9.79
N LYS A 44 4.51 -4.53 8.80
CA LYS A 44 5.30 -5.73 8.47
C LYS A 44 6.28 -6.12 9.58
N LYS A 45 6.94 -5.15 10.22
CA LYS A 45 7.87 -5.37 11.34
C LYS A 45 7.15 -6.02 12.52
N ILE A 46 6.00 -5.45 12.90
CA ILE A 46 5.15 -5.99 13.98
C ILE A 46 4.69 -7.41 13.64
N LYS A 47 4.21 -7.66 12.42
CA LYS A 47 3.82 -9.02 11.99
C LYS A 47 4.98 -10.03 12.12
N LYS A 48 6.20 -9.60 11.81
CA LYS A 48 7.40 -10.43 11.89
C LYS A 48 7.76 -10.72 13.35
N GLU A 49 7.76 -9.71 14.22
CA GLU A 49 7.99 -9.86 15.68
C GLU A 49 6.96 -10.81 16.29
N LEU A 50 5.66 -10.64 15.98
CA LEU A 50 4.60 -11.52 16.46
C LEU A 50 4.73 -12.98 15.97
N THR A 51 5.33 -13.20 14.80
CA THR A 51 5.55 -14.55 14.24
C THR A 51 6.83 -15.19 14.77
N GLU A 52 7.89 -14.39 14.97
CA GLU A 52 9.19 -14.87 15.46
C GLU A 52 9.19 -15.09 16.99
N GLU A 53 8.49 -14.25 17.77
CA GLU A 53 8.34 -14.42 19.22
C GLU A 53 7.37 -15.55 19.60
N GLY A 54 6.47 -15.94 18.69
CA GLY A 54 5.63 -17.13 18.83
C GLY A 54 6.33 -18.47 18.52
N GLY A 55 7.62 -18.44 18.16
CA GLY A 55 8.37 -19.61 17.67
C GLY A 55 9.55 -20.08 18.53
N ALA A 56 9.75 -19.54 19.75
CA ALA A 56 10.91 -19.89 20.58
C ALA A 56 10.60 -19.97 22.09
N SER A 57 9.47 -20.56 22.47
CA SER A 57 9.25 -20.93 23.88
C SER A 57 8.23 -22.07 24.06
N GLN A 58 8.60 -23.30 23.63
CA GLN A 58 8.09 -24.55 24.22
C GLN A 58 9.15 -25.66 24.05
N ASP A 59 10.27 -25.51 24.76
CA ASP A 59 11.00 -26.64 25.35
C ASP A 59 11.71 -26.05 26.56
N HIS A 60 11.21 -26.40 27.75
CA HIS A 60 11.82 -26.31 29.09
C HIS A 60 10.69 -26.36 30.13
N ALA A 61 10.12 -27.54 30.34
CA ALA A 61 9.70 -28.12 31.62
C ALA A 61 9.15 -29.53 31.38
#